data_AF-A0A933HTK6-F1
#
_entry.id   AF-A0A933HTK6-F1
#
_cell.length_a   1.000
_cell.length_b   1.000
_cell.length_c   1.000
_cell.angle_alpha   90.00
_cell.angle_beta   90.00
_cell.angle_gamma   90.00
#
_symmetry.space_group_name_H-M   'P 1'
#
loop_
_entity.id
_entity.type
_entity.pdbx_description
1 polymer ?
#
loop_
_entity_poly.entity_id
_entity_poly.type
_entity_poly.pdbx_seq_one_letter_code
_entity_poly.pdbx_strand_id
1 'polypeptide(L)'
;MCEHVGNAPPPPPPSLPVATGIPVTPRPNLTRAAQTALPTATVAAQPTPENAADMFADAGARLKEYQPPETDPQPLYSALARGIGEFLAATANGDVSMEGQPALAQLQDALLQIPNLPPNAKVQAVAIHTGDDQGGSRDVMLVSLQGVMGLPVIGLERLGATYEPLSAVAFNSIATADSRNFYAGPVEAREVTGDEIKELIYTLEFVGASGTTNDVTVARWIQDENKLRPIFHASLVNWAGESDYQIETTADASSIKITFPWFGAFDHKLLAHPTATQTWEYDDQQDAFVRVSQSIEAAKTPRQQLNAAEYLFRNGDLGGAVNAYERVWNDPALQPEDFGDSKADPLAFAKFRRAMLLGILGRDADAKKLLNEVNQSGNALAQIAQVYAKNSSGKDGALRGWIAMANAGDLYELIYEAKAGNLDFPFEAGEIYLVGGVVAAYLNTHGDMEKDPDALWRPLQSFGFKTASRVSADLDGNGVNEFLFVTEEGGNSPNQAQQLWFVYNHDKAWRVRALDLADTLQLEGDTIELENGSARAVKYKLPEAYTPNMAALTWNGARLLWLDATTLKPIENAQWTTVGGGVLEDDF
;
A
#
# COMPACT_ATOMS: atom_id res chain seq x y z
N MET A 1 -31.37 10.62 -53.71
CA MET A 1 -30.05 10.04 -53.37
C MET A 1 -29.38 11.02 -52.44
N CYS A 2 -29.46 10.77 -51.14
CA CYS A 2 -28.81 11.58 -50.11
C CYS A 2 -27.63 10.77 -49.60
N GLU A 3 -26.42 11.30 -49.78
CA GLU A 3 -25.18 10.68 -49.32
C GLU A 3 -25.10 10.72 -47.79
N HIS A 4 -24.91 9.55 -47.19
CA HIS A 4 -24.54 9.39 -45.79
C HIS A 4 -23.09 9.81 -45.61
N VAL A 5 -22.88 10.94 -44.92
CA VAL A 5 -21.58 11.30 -44.35
C VAL A 5 -21.34 10.38 -43.16
N GLY A 6 -20.40 9.45 -43.32
CA GLY A 6 -19.97 8.55 -42.26
C GLY A 6 -19.28 9.34 -41.14
N ASN A 7 -19.90 9.36 -39.96
CA ASN A 7 -19.22 9.77 -38.74
C ASN A 7 -18.13 8.75 -38.44
N ALA A 8 -16.88 9.21 -38.37
CA ALA A 8 -15.79 8.42 -37.85
C ALA A 8 -16.13 7.96 -36.42
N PRO A 9 -15.81 6.71 -36.05
CA PRO A 9 -15.97 6.26 -34.67
C PRO A 9 -15.18 7.19 -33.74
N PRO A 10 -15.74 7.54 -32.55
CA PRO A 10 -15.02 8.33 -31.58
C PRO A 10 -13.69 7.63 -31.23
N PRO A 11 -12.61 8.39 -30.97
CA PRO A 11 -11.36 7.80 -30.54
C PRO A 11 -11.59 6.94 -29.29
N PRO A 12 -10.83 5.84 -29.12
CA PRO A 12 -10.91 5.03 -27.91
C PRO A 12 -10.70 5.92 -26.68
N PRO A 13 -11.38 5.64 -25.56
CA PRO A 13 -11.24 6.43 -24.35
C PRO A 13 -9.76 6.49 -23.97
N PRO A 14 -9.22 7.68 -23.62
CA PRO A 14 -7.88 7.75 -23.08
C PRO A 14 -7.85 6.91 -21.81
N SER A 15 -6.91 5.94 -21.77
CA SER A 15 -6.53 5.28 -20.55
C SER A 15 -6.23 6.32 -19.48
N LEU A 16 -6.58 6.04 -18.23
CA LEU A 16 -6.11 6.85 -17.11
C LEU A 16 -4.59 7.04 -17.23
N PRO A 17 -4.05 8.24 -16.93
CA PRO A 17 -2.62 8.45 -17.06
C PRO A 17 -1.90 7.39 -16.25
N VAL A 18 -0.96 6.72 -16.91
CA VAL A 18 -0.03 5.81 -16.25
C VAL A 18 0.71 6.66 -15.25
N ALA A 19 0.59 6.35 -13.95
CA ALA A 19 1.56 6.83 -12.98
C ALA A 19 2.88 6.17 -13.36
N THR A 20 3.67 6.88 -14.17
CA THR A 20 5.03 6.45 -14.46
C THR A 20 5.82 6.73 -13.20
N GLY A 21 6.07 5.67 -12.42
CA GLY A 21 7.25 5.69 -11.55
C GLY A 21 8.46 6.09 -12.40
N ILE A 22 9.51 6.62 -11.77
CA ILE A 22 10.76 6.95 -12.46
C ILE A 22 11.06 5.78 -13.42
N PRO A 23 11.16 6.02 -14.74
CA PRO A 23 11.55 4.96 -15.66
C PRO A 23 13.01 4.64 -15.35
N VAL A 24 13.22 3.76 -14.38
CA VAL A 24 14.47 3.02 -14.28
C VAL A 24 14.45 2.20 -15.55
N THR A 25 15.29 2.57 -16.52
CA THR A 25 15.48 1.71 -17.69
C THR A 25 16.16 0.47 -17.12
N PRO A 26 15.46 -0.67 -17.02
CA PRO A 26 16.09 -1.87 -16.51
C PRO A 26 17.24 -2.14 -17.48
N ARG A 27 18.45 -2.30 -16.96
CA ARG A 27 19.53 -2.74 -17.84
C ARG A 27 19.11 -4.12 -18.33
N PRO A 28 19.03 -4.36 -19.66
CA PRO A 28 18.83 -5.70 -20.16
C PRO A 28 19.92 -6.57 -19.55
N ASN A 29 19.52 -7.64 -18.87
CA ASN A 29 20.49 -8.58 -18.33
C ASN A 29 21.01 -9.43 -19.50
N LEU A 30 21.97 -8.86 -20.25
CA LEU A 30 22.50 -9.38 -21.52
C LEU A 30 23.19 -10.76 -21.40
N THR A 31 23.24 -11.35 -20.21
CA THR A 31 23.82 -12.65 -19.90
C THR A 31 22.80 -13.79 -19.82
N ARG A 32 21.49 -13.52 -19.84
CA ARG A 32 20.44 -14.56 -19.70
C ARG A 32 20.06 -15.26 -21.02
N ALA A 33 20.80 -15.00 -22.11
CA ALA A 33 20.68 -15.76 -23.35
C ALA A 33 21.35 -17.14 -23.19
N ALA A 34 20.51 -18.16 -23.05
CA ALA A 34 20.80 -19.60 -23.01
C ALA A 34 21.32 -20.15 -21.68
N GLN A 35 20.41 -20.37 -20.73
CA GLN A 35 20.60 -21.40 -19.70
C GLN A 35 19.65 -22.57 -19.96
N THR A 36 20.23 -23.59 -20.58
CA THR A 36 19.72 -24.96 -20.46
C THR A 36 19.82 -25.31 -18.98
N ALA A 37 18.71 -25.74 -18.34
CA ALA A 37 18.74 -26.24 -16.97
C ALA A 37 19.93 -27.19 -16.81
N LEU A 38 20.89 -26.84 -15.94
CA LEU A 38 21.96 -27.76 -15.57
C LEU A 38 21.28 -29.04 -15.08
N PRO A 39 21.70 -30.22 -15.56
CA PRO A 39 21.07 -31.47 -15.17
C PRO A 39 21.17 -31.60 -13.65
N THR A 40 20.03 -31.53 -12.96
CA THR A 40 19.92 -31.92 -11.56
C THR A 40 20.37 -33.37 -11.51
N ALA A 41 21.52 -33.65 -10.88
CA ALA A 41 21.95 -35.02 -10.67
C ALA A 41 20.78 -35.76 -10.01
N THR A 42 20.28 -36.82 -10.65
CA THR A 42 19.14 -37.57 -10.12
C THR A 42 19.60 -38.27 -8.83
N VAL A 43 19.30 -37.66 -7.69
CA VAL A 43 19.59 -38.25 -6.37
C VAL A 43 18.59 -39.39 -6.15
N ALA A 44 19.10 -40.59 -5.92
CA ALA A 44 18.25 -41.71 -5.57
C ALA A 44 17.55 -41.43 -4.24
N ALA A 45 16.23 -41.61 -4.18
CA ALA A 45 15.47 -41.46 -2.95
C ALA A 45 15.93 -42.50 -1.92
N GLN A 46 16.31 -42.03 -0.73
CA GLN A 46 16.49 -42.90 0.43
C GLN A 46 15.12 -43.31 0.99
N PRO A 47 15.01 -44.47 1.66
CA PRO A 47 13.75 -44.87 2.30
C PRO A 47 13.39 -43.89 3.42
N THR A 48 12.10 -43.58 3.55
CA THR A 48 11.57 -42.84 4.70
C THR A 48 11.90 -43.62 5.99
N PRO A 49 12.44 -42.99 7.05
CA PRO A 49 12.80 -43.68 8.28
C PRO A 49 11.57 -44.33 8.93
N GLU A 50 11.69 -45.59 9.37
CA GLU A 50 10.60 -46.30 10.06
C GLU A 50 10.18 -45.60 11.37
N ASN A 51 11.10 -44.84 11.97
CA ASN A 51 10.91 -44.09 13.20
C ASN A 51 10.56 -42.60 12.97
N ALA A 52 10.08 -42.21 11.78
CA ALA A 52 9.71 -40.82 11.50
C ALA A 52 8.68 -40.25 12.50
N ALA A 53 7.75 -41.08 12.99
CA ALA A 53 6.79 -40.68 14.03
C ALA A 53 7.48 -40.31 15.36
N ASP A 54 8.57 -41.00 15.72
CA ASP A 54 9.32 -40.72 16.94
C ASP A 54 10.10 -39.40 16.83
N MET A 55 10.65 -39.10 15.63
CA MET A 55 11.35 -37.84 15.35
C MET A 55 10.47 -36.60 15.57
N PHE A 56 9.15 -36.73 15.31
CA PHE A 56 8.18 -35.64 15.49
C PHE A 56 7.30 -35.77 16.75
N ALA A 57 7.60 -36.71 17.65
CA ALA A 57 6.75 -36.96 18.82
C ALA A 57 6.66 -35.77 19.78
N ASP A 58 7.78 -35.05 20.02
CA ASP A 58 7.76 -33.83 20.84
C ASP A 58 6.95 -32.72 20.16
N ALA A 59 7.08 -32.54 18.85
CA ALA A 59 6.28 -31.56 18.11
C ALA A 59 4.77 -31.85 18.24
N GLY A 60 4.36 -33.12 18.13
CA GLY A 60 2.97 -33.53 18.35
C GLY A 60 2.47 -33.29 19.78
N ALA A 61 3.34 -33.44 20.78
CA ALA A 61 3.02 -33.12 22.17
C ALA A 61 2.88 -31.61 22.40
N ARG A 62 3.80 -30.81 21.86
CA ARG A 62 3.74 -29.33 21.93
C ARG A 62 2.53 -28.77 21.21
N LEU A 63 2.19 -29.32 20.05
CA LEU A 63 1.04 -28.89 19.27
C LEU A 63 -0.28 -29.11 20.03
N LYS A 64 -0.38 -30.17 20.82
CA LYS A 64 -1.55 -30.44 21.68
C LYS A 64 -1.76 -29.36 22.75
N GLU A 65 -0.68 -28.80 23.27
CA GLU A 65 -0.69 -27.77 24.33
C GLU A 65 -0.74 -26.35 23.78
N TYR A 66 -0.53 -26.18 22.47
CA TYR A 66 -0.43 -24.90 21.81
C TYR A 66 -1.80 -24.23 21.71
N GLN A 67 -1.93 -23.05 22.33
CA GLN A 67 -3.14 -22.22 22.37
C GLN A 67 -2.79 -20.81 21.88
N PRO A 68 -2.65 -20.62 20.56
CA PRO A 68 -2.41 -19.31 19.98
C PRO A 68 -3.67 -18.42 20.07
N PRO A 69 -3.52 -17.08 20.12
CA PRO A 69 -2.26 -16.33 20.10
C PRO A 69 -1.53 -16.25 21.46
N GLU A 70 -2.13 -16.75 22.54
CA GLU A 70 -1.65 -16.55 23.91
C GLU A 70 -0.35 -17.30 24.20
N THR A 71 -0.17 -18.49 23.64
CA THR A 71 1.06 -19.28 23.85
C THR A 71 2.19 -18.84 22.91
N ASP A 72 3.41 -18.80 23.44
CA ASP A 72 4.63 -18.59 22.65
C ASP A 72 4.84 -19.75 21.65
N PRO A 73 5.01 -19.49 20.34
CA PRO A 73 5.27 -20.54 19.36
C PRO A 73 6.69 -21.14 19.46
N GLN A 74 7.63 -20.52 20.16
CA GLN A 74 9.04 -20.92 20.16
C GLN A 74 9.30 -22.39 20.59
N PRO A 75 8.61 -22.96 21.60
CA PRO A 75 8.78 -24.37 21.95
C PRO A 75 8.32 -25.33 20.83
N LEU A 76 7.21 -25.01 20.17
CA LEU A 76 6.70 -25.78 19.03
C LEU A 76 7.64 -25.66 17.83
N TYR A 77 8.09 -24.43 17.51
CA TYR A 77 9.07 -24.15 16.48
C TYR A 77 10.35 -24.98 16.68
N SER A 78 10.91 -24.95 17.88
CA SER A 78 12.17 -25.64 18.20
C SER A 78 12.03 -27.16 18.10
N ALA A 79 10.89 -27.71 18.52
CA ALA A 79 10.60 -29.13 18.40
C ALA A 79 10.46 -29.57 16.92
N LEU A 80 9.78 -28.77 16.10
CA LEU A 80 9.65 -29.01 14.66
C LEU A 80 10.99 -28.90 13.95
N ALA A 81 11.77 -27.84 14.19
CA ALA A 81 13.08 -27.63 13.56
C ALA A 81 14.03 -28.80 13.86
N ARG A 82 14.11 -29.26 15.11
CA ARG A 82 14.90 -30.45 15.45
C ARG A 82 14.42 -31.70 14.73
N GLY A 83 13.11 -31.98 14.75
CA GLY A 83 12.55 -33.16 14.06
C GLY A 83 12.79 -33.13 12.54
N ILE A 84 12.69 -31.95 11.92
CA ILE A 84 13.02 -31.73 10.51
C ILE A 84 14.50 -32.04 10.25
N GLY A 85 15.40 -31.51 11.08
CA GLY A 85 16.84 -31.76 10.96
C GLY A 85 17.20 -33.25 11.09
N GLU A 86 16.62 -33.94 12.08
CA GLU A 86 16.81 -35.39 12.27
C GLU A 86 16.29 -36.20 11.07
N PHE A 87 15.11 -35.84 10.55
CA PHE A 87 14.53 -36.49 9.38
C PHE A 87 15.38 -36.29 8.11
N LEU A 88 15.80 -35.06 7.85
CA LEU A 88 16.60 -34.74 6.66
C LEU A 88 18.01 -35.31 6.75
N ALA A 89 18.61 -35.40 7.94
CA ALA A 89 19.89 -36.08 8.13
C ALA A 89 19.84 -37.58 7.78
N ALA A 90 18.67 -38.21 7.93
CA ALA A 90 18.47 -39.62 7.59
C ALA A 90 18.10 -39.86 6.12
N THR A 91 17.55 -38.86 5.41
CA THR A 91 16.92 -39.04 4.09
C THR A 91 17.60 -38.31 2.95
N ALA A 92 18.26 -37.19 3.23
CA ALA A 92 18.89 -36.36 2.21
C ALA A 92 20.34 -36.76 1.95
N ASN A 93 20.82 -36.48 0.73
CA ASN A 93 22.22 -36.66 0.39
C ASN A 93 23.03 -35.40 0.72
N GLY A 94 23.90 -35.50 1.73
CA GLY A 94 24.89 -34.52 2.21
C GLY A 94 25.66 -33.77 1.12
N ASP A 95 26.03 -34.48 0.06
CA ASP A 95 27.07 -34.05 -0.88
C ASP A 95 26.54 -33.18 -2.03
N VAL A 96 25.21 -33.02 -2.12
CA VAL A 96 24.55 -32.29 -3.20
C VAL A 96 23.47 -31.38 -2.65
N SER A 97 23.14 -30.34 -3.41
CA SER A 97 22.10 -29.38 -3.04
C SER A 97 20.79 -30.08 -2.70
N MET A 98 20.10 -29.57 -1.68
CA MET A 98 18.76 -30.03 -1.31
C MET A 98 17.70 -29.69 -2.38
N GLU A 99 17.99 -28.76 -3.28
CA GLU A 99 17.06 -28.38 -4.34
C GLU A 99 16.68 -29.56 -5.22
N GLY A 100 15.39 -29.90 -5.24
CA GLY A 100 14.85 -31.01 -6.03
C GLY A 100 15.13 -32.41 -5.47
N GLN A 101 15.71 -32.53 -4.27
CA GLN A 101 15.86 -33.84 -3.62
C GLN A 101 14.50 -34.43 -3.22
N PRO A 102 14.29 -35.76 -3.39
CA PRO A 102 13.07 -36.44 -2.94
C PRO A 102 12.79 -36.28 -1.44
N ALA A 103 13.83 -36.04 -0.63
CA ALA A 103 13.74 -35.85 0.81
C ALA A 103 12.77 -34.73 1.22
N LEU A 104 12.60 -33.68 0.41
CA LEU A 104 11.65 -32.60 0.70
C LEU A 104 10.19 -33.04 0.60
N ALA A 105 9.85 -33.84 -0.42
CA ALA A 105 8.51 -34.40 -0.55
C ALA A 105 8.23 -35.40 0.59
N GLN A 106 9.22 -36.24 0.92
CA GLN A 106 9.12 -37.18 2.04
C GLN A 106 8.94 -36.46 3.39
N LEU A 107 9.61 -35.32 3.59
CA LEU A 107 9.46 -34.48 4.77
C LEU A 107 8.03 -33.91 4.86
N GLN A 108 7.48 -33.41 3.75
CA GLN A 108 6.10 -32.91 3.71
C GLN A 108 5.10 -33.98 4.15
N ASP A 109 5.23 -35.20 3.61
CA ASP A 109 4.38 -36.34 3.98
C ASP A 109 4.52 -36.70 5.47
N ALA A 110 5.75 -36.72 6.00
CA ALA A 110 6.02 -37.04 7.39
C ALA A 110 5.46 -35.99 8.36
N LEU A 111 5.60 -34.70 8.04
CA LEU A 111 5.06 -33.61 8.83
C LEU A 111 3.52 -33.65 8.88
N LEU A 112 2.85 -34.05 7.80
CA LEU A 112 1.39 -34.22 7.77
C LEU A 112 0.89 -35.37 8.66
N GLN A 113 1.76 -36.28 9.12
CA GLN A 113 1.40 -37.34 10.06
C GLN A 113 1.49 -36.91 11.54
N ILE A 114 1.94 -35.69 11.82
CA ILE A 114 2.04 -35.20 13.21
C ILE A 114 0.64 -35.20 13.85
N PRO A 115 0.49 -35.82 15.03
CA PRO A 115 -0.80 -35.85 15.70
C PRO A 115 -1.22 -34.44 16.16
N ASN A 116 -2.52 -34.20 16.21
CA ASN A 116 -3.15 -32.92 16.62
C ASN A 116 -3.00 -31.77 15.61
N LEU A 117 -2.60 -32.06 14.36
CA LEU A 117 -2.69 -31.08 13.29
C LEU A 117 -4.14 -30.64 13.03
N PRO A 118 -4.35 -29.36 12.69
CA PRO A 118 -5.63 -28.88 12.17
C PRO A 118 -6.07 -29.73 10.96
N PRO A 119 -7.39 -30.02 10.80
CA PRO A 119 -7.88 -30.87 9.71
C PRO A 119 -7.55 -30.36 8.30
N ASN A 120 -7.32 -29.07 8.15
CA ASN A 120 -6.98 -28.38 6.90
C ASN A 120 -5.48 -28.06 6.78
N ALA A 121 -4.63 -28.64 7.64
CA ALA A 121 -3.20 -28.38 7.61
C ALA A 121 -2.58 -28.79 6.27
N LYS A 122 -1.66 -27.97 5.79
CA LYS A 122 -0.84 -28.24 4.60
C LYS A 122 0.61 -28.00 4.94
N VAL A 123 1.51 -28.71 4.29
CA VAL A 123 2.95 -28.54 4.46
C VAL A 123 3.57 -28.19 3.12
N GLN A 124 4.45 -27.20 3.12
CA GLN A 124 5.34 -26.91 2.00
C GLN A 124 6.76 -26.81 2.53
N ALA A 125 7.70 -27.43 1.82
CA ALA A 125 9.12 -27.40 2.15
C ALA A 125 9.92 -27.07 0.88
N VAL A 126 10.76 -26.04 0.99
CA VAL A 126 11.62 -25.57 -0.10
C VAL A 126 13.05 -25.41 0.38
N ALA A 127 13.99 -25.41 -0.56
CA ALA A 127 15.41 -25.20 -0.32
C ALA A 127 15.93 -24.07 -1.18
N ILE A 128 16.90 -23.32 -0.65
CA ILE A 128 17.73 -22.38 -1.40
C ILE A 128 19.17 -22.89 -1.31
N HIS A 129 19.77 -23.20 -2.45
CA HIS A 129 21.20 -23.53 -2.50
C HIS A 129 22.05 -22.27 -2.33
N THR A 130 23.00 -22.31 -1.40
CA THR A 130 23.83 -21.16 -1.04
C THR A 130 25.31 -21.35 -1.36
N GLY A 131 25.65 -22.48 -1.98
CA GLY A 131 27.00 -22.86 -2.39
C GLY A 131 27.44 -24.19 -1.80
N ASP A 132 28.63 -24.63 -2.21
CA ASP A 132 29.28 -25.83 -1.70
C ASP A 132 30.52 -25.44 -0.90
N ASP A 133 30.81 -26.18 0.17
CA ASP A 133 32.02 -26.01 0.97
C ASP A 133 32.74 -27.36 1.21
N GLN A 134 33.77 -27.36 2.06
CA GLN A 134 34.51 -28.60 2.37
C GLN A 134 33.70 -29.62 3.18
N GLY A 135 32.57 -29.22 3.78
CA GLY A 135 31.67 -30.07 4.56
C GLY A 135 30.49 -30.65 3.77
N GLY A 136 30.30 -30.21 2.51
CA GLY A 136 29.28 -30.71 1.61
C GLY A 136 28.51 -29.55 0.96
N SER A 137 27.25 -29.81 0.60
CA SER A 137 26.38 -28.77 0.07
C SER A 137 25.80 -27.91 1.20
N ARG A 138 25.75 -26.60 0.99
CA ARG A 138 25.16 -25.63 1.91
C ARG A 138 23.83 -25.14 1.37
N ASP A 139 22.76 -25.37 2.12
CA ASP A 139 21.41 -24.99 1.73
C ASP A 139 20.67 -24.33 2.90
N VAL A 140 19.66 -23.53 2.60
CA VAL A 140 18.69 -23.02 3.56
C VAL A 140 17.36 -23.70 3.32
N MET A 141 16.85 -24.35 4.36
CA MET A 141 15.60 -25.10 4.36
C MET A 141 14.49 -24.30 4.98
N LEU A 142 13.37 -24.19 4.29
CA LEU A 142 12.24 -23.36 4.69
C LEU A 142 10.96 -24.20 4.63
N VAL A 143 10.29 -24.32 5.76
CA VAL A 143 9.10 -25.16 5.92
C VAL A 143 7.95 -24.32 6.46
N SER A 144 6.85 -24.28 5.70
CA SER A 144 5.59 -23.71 6.14
C SER A 144 4.62 -24.83 6.55
N LEU A 145 4.10 -24.74 7.77
CA LEU A 145 3.02 -25.58 8.28
C LEU A 145 1.73 -24.74 8.34
N GLN A 146 0.97 -24.77 7.25
CA GLN A 146 -0.22 -23.96 7.05
C GLN A 146 -1.36 -24.45 7.95
N GLY A 147 -2.21 -23.53 8.40
CA GLY A 147 -3.36 -23.81 9.26
C GLY A 147 -3.06 -23.81 10.76
N VAL A 148 -1.80 -23.68 11.17
CA VAL A 148 -1.41 -23.50 12.59
C VAL A 148 -1.19 -22.01 12.87
N MET A 149 -2.11 -21.39 13.61
CA MET A 149 -2.07 -19.95 13.90
C MET A 149 -0.81 -19.56 14.70
N GLY A 150 -0.18 -18.45 14.34
CA GLY A 150 0.98 -17.88 15.03
C GLY A 150 2.28 -18.66 14.88
N LEU A 151 2.30 -19.77 14.12
CA LEU A 151 3.52 -20.52 13.85
C LEU A 151 4.22 -19.91 12.62
N PRO A 152 5.44 -19.35 12.77
CA PRO A 152 6.21 -18.78 11.66
C PRO A 152 6.77 -19.85 10.73
N VAL A 153 7.33 -19.43 9.59
CA VAL A 153 8.07 -20.34 8.70
C VAL A 153 9.31 -20.86 9.44
N ILE A 154 9.49 -22.18 9.40
CA ILE A 154 10.60 -22.87 10.06
C ILE A 154 11.80 -22.83 9.13
N GLY A 155 12.92 -22.30 9.63
CA GLY A 155 14.17 -22.18 8.90
C GLY A 155 15.20 -23.13 9.48
N LEU A 156 15.96 -23.81 8.62
CA LEU A 156 17.19 -24.50 9.02
C LEU A 156 18.30 -24.16 8.03
N GLU A 157 19.48 -23.91 8.55
CA GLU A 157 20.69 -23.94 7.74
C GLU A 157 21.21 -25.37 7.69
N ARG A 158 21.59 -25.80 6.50
CA ARG A 158 22.18 -27.10 6.25
C ARG A 158 23.63 -26.93 5.82
N LEU A 159 24.50 -27.76 6.39
CA LEU A 159 25.86 -27.97 5.94
C LEU A 159 26.14 -29.48 5.87
N GLY A 160 26.15 -30.03 4.67
CA GLY A 160 26.34 -31.46 4.45
C GLY A 160 25.19 -32.28 5.07
N ALA A 161 25.50 -33.05 6.11
CA ALA A 161 24.52 -33.83 6.89
C ALA A 161 24.08 -33.13 8.19
N THR A 162 24.58 -31.91 8.45
CA THR A 162 24.29 -31.15 9.67
C THR A 162 23.18 -30.13 9.40
N TYR A 163 22.27 -29.96 10.36
CA TYR A 163 21.15 -29.04 10.28
C TYR A 163 21.08 -28.20 11.56
N GLU A 164 21.09 -26.88 11.41
CA GLU A 164 21.00 -25.93 12.50
C GLU A 164 19.72 -25.09 12.36
N PRO A 165 18.85 -25.03 13.38
CA PRO A 165 17.68 -24.15 13.35
C PRO A 165 18.08 -22.68 13.19
N LEU A 166 17.38 -21.98 12.29
CA LEU A 166 17.49 -20.53 12.14
C LEU A 166 16.54 -19.82 13.12
N SER A 167 16.65 -18.49 13.16
CA SER A 167 15.62 -17.68 13.81
C SER A 167 14.27 -17.85 13.09
N ALA A 168 13.17 -17.70 13.82
CA ALA A 168 11.82 -17.73 13.27
C ALA A 168 11.70 -16.79 12.07
N VAL A 169 11.23 -17.32 10.94
CA VAL A 169 11.05 -16.53 9.72
C VAL A 169 9.61 -16.02 9.68
N ALA A 170 9.46 -14.74 9.99
CA ALA A 170 8.21 -14.01 9.89
C ALA A 170 8.52 -12.58 9.42
N PHE A 171 7.55 -11.95 8.76
CA PHE A 171 7.69 -10.56 8.32
C PHE A 171 7.69 -9.60 9.52
N ASN A 172 6.81 -9.85 10.49
CA ASN A 172 6.69 -9.08 11.73
C ASN A 172 7.24 -9.86 12.94
N SER A 173 7.52 -9.14 14.03
CA SER A 173 7.86 -9.77 15.31
C SER A 173 6.76 -10.74 15.73
N ILE A 174 7.12 -11.87 16.34
CA ILE A 174 6.19 -12.85 16.94
C ILE A 174 6.20 -12.80 18.47
N ALA A 175 6.78 -11.74 19.05
CA ALA A 175 7.03 -11.65 20.48
C ALA A 175 5.76 -11.38 21.30
N THR A 176 4.73 -10.75 20.72
CA THR A 176 3.49 -10.40 21.41
C THR A 176 2.33 -11.28 20.93
N ALA A 177 1.25 -11.37 21.72
CA ALA A 177 0.06 -12.12 21.30
C ALA A 177 -0.57 -11.49 20.04
N ASP A 178 -0.67 -10.17 20.00
CA ASP A 178 -1.26 -9.46 18.85
C ASP A 178 -0.54 -9.76 17.54
N SER A 179 0.79 -9.91 17.60
CA SER A 179 1.62 -10.18 16.43
C SER A 179 1.65 -11.65 16.00
N ARG A 180 0.97 -12.54 16.75
CA ARG A 180 0.79 -13.96 16.42
C ARG A 180 -0.56 -14.27 15.75
N ASN A 181 -1.37 -13.25 15.47
CA ASN A 181 -2.65 -13.39 14.77
C ASN A 181 -2.47 -13.54 13.25
N PHE A 182 -1.69 -14.54 12.84
CA PHE A 182 -1.47 -14.87 11.43
C PHE A 182 -1.46 -16.38 11.20
N TYR A 183 -1.61 -16.79 9.95
CA TYR A 183 -1.34 -18.15 9.49
C TYR A 183 -0.22 -18.11 8.45
N ALA A 184 0.74 -19.03 8.53
CA ALA A 184 1.71 -19.19 7.45
C ALA A 184 0.99 -19.70 6.19
N GLY A 185 1.18 -19.01 5.08
CA GLY A 185 0.70 -19.39 3.76
C GLY A 185 1.72 -20.23 2.99
N PRO A 186 1.64 -20.26 1.65
CA PRO A 186 2.62 -20.92 0.80
C PRO A 186 4.05 -20.37 0.96
N VAL A 187 5.03 -21.24 0.74
CA VAL A 187 6.45 -20.91 0.57
C VAL A 187 6.97 -21.46 -0.75
N GLU A 188 7.71 -20.65 -1.48
CA GLU A 188 8.36 -20.98 -2.75
C GLU A 188 9.82 -20.52 -2.72
N ALA A 189 10.71 -21.25 -3.41
CA ALA A 189 12.07 -20.80 -3.68
C ALA A 189 12.24 -20.62 -5.19
N ARG A 190 12.51 -19.39 -5.64
CA ARG A 190 12.57 -19.04 -7.06
C ARG A 190 13.58 -17.93 -7.30
N GLU A 191 14.30 -18.02 -8.42
CA GLU A 191 15.23 -17.00 -8.87
C GLU A 191 14.44 -15.84 -9.50
N VAL A 192 14.47 -14.68 -8.86
CA VAL A 192 13.72 -13.50 -9.28
C VAL A 192 14.58 -12.25 -9.46
N THR A 193 15.89 -12.34 -9.23
CA THR A 193 16.80 -11.19 -9.30
C THR A 193 17.85 -11.27 -10.42
N GLY A 194 18.01 -12.40 -11.09
CA GLY A 194 18.98 -12.54 -12.18
C GLY A 194 20.39 -12.95 -11.76
N ASP A 195 20.62 -13.27 -10.48
CA ASP A 195 21.94 -13.58 -9.91
C ASP A 195 22.22 -15.10 -9.73
N GLU A 196 21.35 -15.94 -10.28
CA GLU A 196 21.39 -17.41 -10.18
C GLU A 196 21.14 -17.96 -8.75
N ILE A 197 20.84 -17.10 -7.79
CA ILE A 197 20.45 -17.50 -6.43
C ILE A 197 18.92 -17.41 -6.34
N LYS A 198 18.30 -18.40 -5.68
CA LYS A 198 16.86 -18.37 -5.43
C LYS A 198 16.54 -17.51 -4.23
N GLU A 199 15.47 -16.73 -4.33
CA GLU A 199 14.86 -16.04 -3.21
C GLU A 199 13.74 -16.87 -2.58
N LEU A 200 13.52 -16.68 -1.28
CA LEU A 200 12.32 -17.17 -0.60
C LEU A 200 11.17 -16.25 -0.93
N ILE A 201 10.04 -16.84 -1.29
CA ILE A 201 8.77 -16.17 -1.49
C ILE A 201 7.79 -16.79 -0.51
N TYR A 202 7.22 -15.99 0.37
CA TYR A 202 6.30 -16.49 1.38
C TYR A 202 5.13 -15.55 1.60
N THR A 203 4.00 -16.13 1.98
CA THR A 203 2.79 -15.36 2.35
C THR A 203 2.46 -15.58 3.81
N LEU A 204 2.07 -14.52 4.52
CA LEU A 204 1.41 -14.62 5.83
C LEU A 204 -0.03 -14.14 5.70
N GLU A 205 -0.97 -14.91 6.22
CA GLU A 205 -2.40 -14.63 6.16
C GLU A 205 -2.90 -14.05 7.51
N PHE A 206 -3.45 -12.84 7.49
CA PHE A 206 -4.04 -12.17 8.64
C PHE A 206 -5.56 -12.09 8.48
N VAL A 207 -6.29 -12.75 9.37
CA VAL A 207 -7.76 -12.76 9.35
C VAL A 207 -8.28 -11.51 10.04
N GLY A 208 -9.06 -10.70 9.31
CA GLY A 208 -9.74 -9.51 9.82
C GLY A 208 -11.26 -9.70 9.93
N ALA A 209 -11.94 -8.69 10.48
CA ALA A 209 -13.39 -8.73 10.69
C ALA A 209 -14.22 -8.71 9.39
N SER A 210 -13.66 -8.21 8.28
CA SER A 210 -14.36 -8.06 7.00
C SER A 210 -13.64 -8.70 5.81
N GLY A 211 -12.55 -9.43 6.06
CA GLY A 211 -11.75 -10.05 5.01
C GLY A 211 -10.42 -10.56 5.55
N THR A 212 -9.51 -10.84 4.65
CA THR A 212 -8.17 -11.36 4.90
C THR A 212 -7.15 -10.42 4.28
N THR A 213 -6.01 -10.26 4.94
CA THR A 213 -4.82 -9.61 4.39
C THR A 213 -3.74 -10.66 4.19
N ASN A 214 -3.23 -10.77 2.96
CA ASN A 214 -2.14 -11.66 2.61
C ASN A 214 -0.85 -10.85 2.41
N ASP A 215 0.07 -10.94 3.37
CA ASP A 215 1.37 -10.30 3.28
C ASP A 215 2.31 -11.18 2.46
N VAL A 216 2.56 -10.79 1.20
CA VAL A 216 3.55 -11.46 0.34
C VAL A 216 4.91 -10.81 0.55
N THR A 217 5.94 -11.64 0.77
CA THR A 217 7.32 -11.19 0.94
C THR A 217 8.26 -12.00 0.05
N VAL A 218 9.15 -11.31 -0.67
CA VAL A 218 10.32 -11.91 -1.32
C VAL A 218 11.55 -11.55 -0.50
N ALA A 219 12.29 -12.55 -0.05
CA ALA A 219 13.46 -12.38 0.79
C ALA A 219 14.69 -13.09 0.20
N ARG A 220 15.80 -12.35 0.15
CA ARG A 220 17.11 -12.84 -0.25
C ARG A 220 17.85 -13.40 0.95
N TRP A 221 18.56 -14.50 0.74
CA TRP A 221 19.50 -15.02 1.73
C TRP A 221 20.80 -14.20 1.75
N ILE A 222 21.20 -13.72 2.93
CA ILE A 222 22.47 -13.02 3.12
C ILE A 222 23.41 -13.93 3.90
N GLN A 223 24.31 -14.59 3.17
CA GLN A 223 25.17 -15.65 3.70
C GLN A 223 26.05 -15.19 4.87
N ASP A 224 26.68 -14.02 4.78
CA ASP A 224 27.56 -13.48 5.82
C ASP A 224 26.83 -13.11 7.12
N GLU A 225 25.52 -12.89 7.04
CA GLU A 225 24.67 -12.50 8.16
C GLU A 225 23.80 -13.65 8.67
N ASN A 226 23.82 -14.80 8.00
CA ASN A 226 22.99 -15.97 8.27
C ASN A 226 21.50 -15.62 8.44
N LYS A 227 20.98 -14.73 7.57
CA LYS A 227 19.62 -14.20 7.68
C LYS A 227 18.97 -13.97 6.32
N LEU A 228 17.63 -14.01 6.32
CA LEU A 228 16.81 -13.56 5.20
C LEU A 228 16.61 -12.03 5.29
N ARG A 229 16.85 -11.33 4.19
CA ARG A 229 16.56 -9.91 4.02
C ARG A 229 15.42 -9.73 3.01
N PRO A 230 14.27 -9.14 3.42
CA PRO A 230 13.23 -8.76 2.48
C PRO A 230 13.76 -7.80 1.41
N ILE A 231 13.50 -8.12 0.15
CA ILE A 231 13.78 -7.27 -1.03
C ILE A 231 12.50 -6.83 -1.74
N PHE A 232 11.35 -7.37 -1.33
CA PHE A 232 10.01 -6.93 -1.71
C PHE A 232 9.00 -7.35 -0.64
N HIS A 233 8.00 -6.51 -0.43
CA HIS A 233 6.86 -6.83 0.41
C HIS A 233 5.61 -6.10 -0.10
N ALA A 234 4.46 -6.76 -0.02
CA ALA A 234 3.15 -6.13 -0.21
C ALA A 234 2.08 -6.80 0.65
N SER A 235 1.24 -5.99 1.28
CA SER A 235 0.02 -6.46 1.96
C SER A 235 -1.16 -6.48 1.01
N LEU A 236 -1.65 -7.66 0.62
CA LEU A 236 -2.73 -7.86 -0.33
C LEU A 236 -4.06 -8.06 0.40
N VAL A 237 -4.89 -7.03 0.40
CA VAL A 237 -6.11 -7.00 1.21
C VAL A 237 -7.34 -7.33 0.36
N ASN A 238 -8.19 -8.26 0.82
CA ASN A 238 -9.32 -8.76 0.00
C ASN A 238 -10.73 -8.33 0.46
N TRP A 239 -10.86 -7.47 1.49
CA TRP A 239 -12.17 -7.16 2.10
C TRP A 239 -13.17 -6.45 1.15
N ALA A 240 -12.71 -5.94 0.02
CA ALA A 240 -13.55 -5.24 -0.96
C ALA A 240 -13.22 -5.62 -2.41
N GLY A 241 -12.67 -6.81 -2.62
CA GLY A 241 -12.34 -7.33 -3.94
C GLY A 241 -11.17 -8.28 -3.87
N GLU A 242 -10.96 -9.07 -4.91
CA GLU A 242 -9.81 -9.97 -4.98
C GLU A 242 -8.52 -9.17 -5.13
N SER A 243 -7.55 -9.44 -4.26
CA SER A 243 -6.17 -8.96 -4.37
C SER A 243 -5.26 -10.16 -4.51
N ASP A 244 -4.39 -10.14 -5.52
CA ASP A 244 -3.52 -11.25 -5.86
C ASP A 244 -2.18 -10.76 -6.44
N TYR A 245 -1.20 -11.67 -6.48
CA TYR A 245 0.10 -11.41 -7.09
C TYR A 245 0.50 -12.53 -8.05
N GLN A 246 1.22 -12.16 -9.10
CA GLN A 246 1.82 -13.10 -10.05
C GLN A 246 3.28 -12.73 -10.31
N ILE A 247 4.14 -13.75 -10.34
CA ILE A 247 5.54 -13.58 -10.71
C ILE A 247 5.73 -14.03 -12.14
N GLU A 248 5.99 -13.06 -13.00
CA GLU A 248 6.28 -13.28 -14.42
C GLU A 248 7.79 -13.29 -14.63
N THR A 249 8.34 -14.47 -14.96
CA THR A 249 9.75 -14.59 -15.33
C THR A 249 9.85 -14.68 -16.84
N THR A 250 10.55 -13.72 -17.44
CA THR A 250 10.95 -13.72 -18.85
C THR A 250 12.40 -14.17 -18.98
N ALA A 251 12.87 -14.32 -20.22
CA ALA A 251 14.27 -14.61 -20.51
C ALA A 251 15.22 -13.48 -20.11
N ASP A 252 14.76 -12.29 -19.72
CA ASP A 252 15.62 -11.14 -19.42
C ASP A 252 15.37 -10.51 -18.05
N ALA A 253 14.18 -10.71 -17.47
CA ALA A 253 13.77 -10.11 -16.18
C ALA A 253 12.69 -10.94 -15.48
N SER A 254 12.60 -10.80 -14.16
CA SER A 254 11.43 -11.21 -13.38
C SER A 254 10.68 -9.97 -12.92
N SER A 255 9.35 -9.98 -13.07
CA SER A 255 8.48 -8.93 -12.56
C SER A 255 7.43 -9.52 -11.62
N ILE A 256 7.04 -8.72 -10.63
CA ILE A 256 5.94 -9.02 -9.73
C ILE A 256 4.77 -8.14 -10.15
N LYS A 257 3.69 -8.76 -10.60
CA LYS A 257 2.43 -8.09 -10.89
C LYS A 257 1.49 -8.24 -9.72
N ILE A 258 1.00 -7.13 -9.21
CA ILE A 258 -0.02 -7.11 -8.16
C ILE A 258 -1.31 -6.62 -8.77
N THR A 259 -2.41 -7.32 -8.51
CA THR A 259 -3.76 -6.94 -8.91
C THR A 259 -4.60 -6.72 -7.66
N PHE A 260 -5.34 -5.62 -7.57
CA PHE A 260 -6.11 -5.26 -6.37
C PHE A 260 -7.28 -4.32 -6.69
N PRO A 261 -8.33 -4.26 -5.86
CA PRO A 261 -9.39 -3.26 -5.99
C PRO A 261 -8.86 -1.85 -5.70
N TRP A 262 -9.12 -0.91 -6.61
CA TRP A 262 -8.71 0.49 -6.49
C TRP A 262 -9.78 1.35 -5.82
N PHE A 263 -9.37 2.10 -4.80
CA PHE A 263 -10.24 2.99 -4.01
C PHE A 263 -9.97 4.45 -4.35
N GLY A 264 -11.02 5.15 -4.77
CA GLY A 264 -11.02 6.61 -4.84
C GLY A 264 -11.49 7.27 -3.55
N ALA A 265 -11.66 8.60 -3.63
CA ALA A 265 -12.12 9.44 -2.53
C ALA A 265 -13.56 9.10 -2.06
N PHE A 266 -14.43 8.68 -2.97
CA PHE A 266 -15.84 8.39 -2.69
C PHE A 266 -16.11 6.91 -2.98
N ASP A 267 -15.53 6.05 -2.16
CA ASP A 267 -15.61 4.58 -2.27
C ASP A 267 -15.90 3.96 -0.91
N HIS A 268 -16.42 2.74 -0.92
CA HIS A 268 -16.68 1.95 0.28
C HIS A 268 -16.79 0.47 -0.08
N LYS A 269 -16.52 -0.46 0.85
CA LYS A 269 -16.54 -1.93 0.61
C LYS A 269 -17.74 -2.48 -0.14
N LEU A 270 -18.88 -1.85 0.10
CA LEU A 270 -20.17 -2.34 -0.37
C LEU A 270 -20.40 -2.00 -1.84
N LEU A 271 -19.46 -1.30 -2.48
CA LEU A 271 -19.56 -0.84 -3.86
C LEU A 271 -18.55 -1.58 -4.74
N ALA A 272 -18.82 -1.61 -6.04
CA ALA A 272 -17.88 -2.19 -6.99
C ALA A 272 -16.71 -1.23 -7.27
N HIS A 273 -15.49 -1.77 -7.25
CA HIS A 273 -14.27 -1.02 -7.47
C HIS A 273 -13.64 -1.39 -8.83
N PRO A 274 -13.00 -0.43 -9.53
CA PRO A 274 -12.11 -0.76 -10.64
C PRO A 274 -10.94 -1.61 -10.13
N THR A 275 -10.43 -2.51 -10.96
CA THR A 275 -9.18 -3.23 -10.67
C THR A 275 -7.99 -2.33 -11.01
N ALA A 276 -6.99 -2.28 -10.14
CA ALA A 276 -5.66 -1.76 -10.43
C ALA A 276 -4.65 -2.90 -10.60
N THR A 277 -3.66 -2.65 -11.44
CA THR A 277 -2.49 -3.51 -11.62
C THR A 277 -1.23 -2.69 -11.45
N GLN A 278 -0.34 -3.14 -10.57
CA GLN A 278 1.02 -2.62 -10.44
C GLN A 278 2.03 -3.63 -10.97
N THR A 279 3.06 -3.16 -11.64
CA THR A 279 4.23 -3.97 -12.02
C THR A 279 5.45 -3.49 -11.26
N TRP A 280 6.14 -4.44 -10.65
CA TRP A 280 7.37 -4.22 -9.90
C TRP A 280 8.50 -5.00 -10.53
N GLU A 281 9.65 -4.36 -10.70
CA GLU A 281 10.86 -4.97 -11.27
C GLU A 281 12.04 -4.77 -10.33
N TYR A 282 12.96 -5.72 -10.34
CA TYR A 282 14.14 -5.69 -9.47
C TYR A 282 15.15 -4.61 -9.92
N ASP A 283 15.56 -3.75 -9.00
CA ASP A 283 16.61 -2.74 -9.16
C ASP A 283 17.86 -3.18 -8.40
N ASP A 284 18.94 -3.45 -9.15
CA ASP A 284 20.21 -3.92 -8.63
C ASP A 284 20.95 -2.89 -7.76
N GLN A 285 20.70 -1.60 -7.98
CA GLN A 285 21.33 -0.52 -7.21
C GLN A 285 20.68 -0.37 -5.84
N GLN A 286 19.37 -0.63 -5.77
CA GLN A 286 18.59 -0.51 -4.55
C GLN A 286 18.48 -1.84 -3.79
N ASP A 287 18.86 -2.95 -4.41
CA ASP A 287 18.67 -4.30 -3.89
C ASP A 287 17.21 -4.58 -3.54
N ALA A 288 16.28 -4.09 -4.37
CA ALA A 288 14.86 -4.11 -4.07
C ALA A 288 14.02 -4.14 -5.35
N PHE A 289 12.80 -4.66 -5.25
CA PHE A 289 11.80 -4.46 -6.29
C PHE A 289 11.21 -3.06 -6.19
N VAL A 290 11.18 -2.34 -7.31
CA VAL A 290 10.64 -0.99 -7.42
C VAL A 290 9.49 -0.97 -8.41
N ARG A 291 8.46 -0.16 -8.14
CA ARG A 291 7.28 -0.08 -9.00
C ARG A 291 7.64 0.65 -10.29
N VAL A 292 7.51 -0.05 -11.42
CA VAL A 292 7.79 0.51 -12.75
C VAL A 292 6.52 0.96 -13.47
N SER A 293 5.35 0.42 -13.11
CA SER A 293 4.09 0.87 -13.69
C SER A 293 2.89 0.63 -12.78
N GLN A 294 1.85 1.44 -12.98
CA GLN A 294 0.51 1.23 -12.45
C GLN A 294 -0.52 1.55 -13.54
N SER A 295 -1.53 0.70 -13.64
CA SER A 295 -2.70 0.92 -14.48
C SER A 295 -3.97 0.65 -13.70
N ILE A 296 -5.00 1.48 -13.89
CA ILE A 296 -6.31 1.31 -13.27
C ILE A 296 -7.33 1.07 -14.39
N GLU A 297 -8.23 0.11 -14.21
CA GLU A 297 -9.33 -0.14 -15.13
C GLU A 297 -10.13 1.14 -15.40
N ALA A 298 -10.62 1.29 -16.64
CA ALA A 298 -11.45 2.42 -16.99
C ALA A 298 -12.74 2.44 -16.15
N ALA A 299 -13.16 3.63 -15.75
CA ALA A 299 -14.39 3.83 -14.99
C ALA A 299 -15.62 3.30 -15.75
N LYS A 300 -16.47 2.58 -15.02
CA LYS A 300 -17.72 2.00 -15.54
C LYS A 300 -18.96 2.75 -15.06
N THR A 301 -18.85 3.48 -13.94
CA THR A 301 -19.94 4.28 -13.35
C THR A 301 -19.55 5.76 -13.20
N PRO A 302 -20.52 6.68 -13.09
CA PRO A 302 -20.24 8.09 -12.78
C PRO A 302 -19.41 8.30 -11.51
N ARG A 303 -19.61 7.49 -10.46
CA ARG A 303 -18.81 7.57 -9.24
C ARG A 303 -17.36 7.15 -9.47
N GLN A 304 -17.13 6.05 -10.19
CA GLN A 304 -15.77 5.63 -10.54
C GLN A 304 -15.07 6.71 -11.40
N GLN A 305 -15.80 7.35 -12.32
CA GLN A 305 -15.25 8.46 -13.13
C GLN A 305 -15.01 9.72 -12.29
N LEU A 306 -15.84 9.98 -11.28
CA LEU A 306 -15.63 11.04 -10.29
C LEU A 306 -14.36 10.77 -9.48
N ASN A 307 -14.15 9.54 -9.03
CA ASN A 307 -12.95 9.13 -8.31
C ASN A 307 -11.70 9.25 -9.18
N ALA A 308 -11.78 8.89 -10.47
CA ALA A 308 -10.69 9.14 -11.42
C ALA A 308 -10.38 10.64 -11.58
N ALA A 309 -11.39 11.51 -11.51
CA ALA A 309 -11.18 12.96 -11.55
C ALA A 309 -10.54 13.50 -10.26
N GLU A 310 -10.97 13.01 -9.09
CA GLU A 310 -10.36 13.33 -7.79
C GLU A 310 -8.89 12.88 -7.71
N TYR A 311 -8.58 11.72 -8.31
CA TYR A 311 -7.21 11.24 -8.42
C TYR A 311 -6.30 12.23 -9.18
N LEU A 312 -6.73 12.68 -10.36
CA LEU A 312 -5.99 13.69 -11.14
C LEU A 312 -5.85 15.00 -10.36
N PHE A 313 -6.93 15.43 -9.70
CA PHE A 313 -6.94 16.65 -8.92
C PHE A 313 -5.92 16.61 -7.79
N ARG A 314 -5.92 15.53 -6.99
CA ARG A 314 -5.00 15.36 -5.86
C ARG A 314 -3.56 15.13 -6.28
N ASN A 315 -3.34 14.72 -7.52
CA ASN A 315 -2.02 14.64 -8.15
C ASN A 315 -1.60 15.93 -8.87
N GLY A 316 -2.37 17.01 -8.73
CA GLY A 316 -2.03 18.33 -9.26
C GLY A 316 -2.26 18.50 -10.77
N ASP A 317 -2.78 17.48 -11.48
CA ASP A 317 -3.21 17.61 -12.88
C ASP A 317 -4.58 18.29 -12.96
N LEU A 318 -4.61 19.59 -12.68
CA LEU A 318 -5.83 20.39 -12.66
C LEU A 318 -6.52 20.41 -14.04
N GLY A 319 -5.75 20.37 -15.13
CA GLY A 319 -6.27 20.37 -16.50
C GLY A 319 -6.95 19.04 -16.85
N GLY A 320 -6.28 17.93 -16.58
CA GLY A 320 -6.85 16.59 -16.75
C GLY A 320 -8.08 16.37 -15.86
N ALA A 321 -8.03 16.84 -14.61
CA ALA A 321 -9.15 16.75 -13.67
C ALA A 321 -10.40 17.46 -14.21
N VAL A 322 -10.30 18.69 -14.75
CA VAL A 322 -11.45 19.41 -15.34
C VAL A 322 -12.16 18.61 -16.43
N ASN A 323 -11.40 17.92 -17.29
CA ASN A 323 -11.94 17.07 -18.35
C ASN A 323 -12.53 15.77 -17.77
N ALA A 324 -11.89 15.20 -16.76
CA ALA A 324 -12.37 13.98 -16.10
C ALA A 324 -13.67 14.21 -15.33
N TYR A 325 -13.85 15.33 -14.63
CA TYR A 325 -15.14 15.67 -14.02
C TYR A 325 -16.24 15.81 -15.05
N GLU A 326 -15.97 16.46 -16.20
CA GLU A 326 -16.98 16.62 -17.26
C GLU A 326 -17.50 15.30 -17.80
N ARG A 327 -16.62 14.29 -17.92
CA ARG A 327 -17.02 12.94 -18.36
C ARG A 327 -18.05 12.29 -17.44
N VAL A 328 -18.09 12.63 -16.15
CA VAL A 328 -19.04 12.05 -15.17
C VAL A 328 -20.50 12.17 -15.62
N TRP A 329 -20.87 13.27 -16.30
CA TRP A 329 -22.25 13.49 -16.77
C TRP A 329 -22.39 13.55 -18.30
N ASN A 330 -21.29 13.57 -19.04
CA ASN A 330 -21.31 13.67 -20.52
C ASN A 330 -20.93 12.35 -21.22
N ASP A 331 -20.35 11.37 -20.52
CA ASP A 331 -19.96 10.10 -21.13
C ASP A 331 -21.16 9.11 -21.15
N PRO A 332 -21.70 8.78 -22.34
CA PRO A 332 -22.84 7.88 -22.45
C PRO A 332 -22.48 6.41 -22.20
N ALA A 333 -21.20 6.05 -22.10
CA ALA A 333 -20.77 4.68 -21.81
C ALA A 333 -20.90 4.34 -20.31
N LEU A 334 -20.92 5.34 -19.43
CA LEU A 334 -21.04 5.15 -17.99
C LEU A 334 -22.42 4.63 -17.63
N GLN A 335 -22.45 3.55 -16.85
CA GLN A 335 -23.67 2.93 -16.38
C GLN A 335 -24.13 3.60 -15.09
N PRO A 336 -25.45 3.87 -14.92
CA PRO A 336 -25.99 4.29 -13.64
C PRO A 336 -25.62 3.28 -12.54
N GLU A 337 -25.32 3.81 -11.36
CA GLU A 337 -25.01 3.00 -10.18
C GLU A 337 -26.22 2.99 -9.25
N ASP A 338 -26.49 1.84 -8.64
CA ASP A 338 -27.53 1.68 -7.64
C ASP A 338 -26.91 1.86 -6.25
N PHE A 339 -27.26 2.97 -5.58
CA PHE A 339 -26.84 3.23 -4.20
C PHE A 339 -27.91 2.82 -3.17
N GLY A 340 -28.89 2.00 -3.56
CA GLY A 340 -30.01 1.60 -2.72
C GLY A 340 -30.88 2.80 -2.34
N ASP A 341 -31.05 3.02 -1.04
CA ASP A 341 -31.85 4.15 -0.51
C ASP A 341 -31.11 5.50 -0.50
N SER A 342 -29.81 5.51 -0.80
CA SER A 342 -29.02 6.75 -0.84
C SER A 342 -29.45 7.65 -1.99
N LYS A 343 -29.44 8.96 -1.74
CA LYS A 343 -29.74 10.01 -2.73
C LYS A 343 -28.48 10.62 -3.34
N ALA A 344 -27.32 9.99 -3.16
CA ALA A 344 -26.04 10.46 -3.67
C ALA A 344 -26.11 10.82 -5.16
N ASP A 345 -25.54 11.97 -5.51
CA ASP A 345 -25.53 12.47 -6.89
C ASP A 345 -24.10 12.81 -7.33
N PRO A 346 -23.34 11.79 -7.82
CA PRO A 346 -21.99 12.00 -8.33
C PRO A 346 -21.91 13.02 -9.47
N LEU A 347 -22.97 13.19 -10.26
CA LEU A 347 -22.99 14.11 -11.40
C LEU A 347 -23.04 15.55 -10.90
N ALA A 348 -23.95 15.86 -9.97
CA ALA A 348 -24.04 17.18 -9.38
C ALA A 348 -22.75 17.54 -8.62
N PHE A 349 -22.18 16.59 -7.89
CA PHE A 349 -20.91 16.80 -7.19
C PHE A 349 -19.74 17.06 -8.16
N ALA A 350 -19.64 16.29 -9.24
CA ALA A 350 -18.61 16.50 -10.26
C ALA A 350 -18.71 17.91 -10.90
N LYS A 351 -19.93 18.40 -11.16
CA LYS A 351 -20.15 19.78 -11.64
C LYS A 351 -19.67 20.82 -10.63
N PHE A 352 -19.97 20.61 -9.35
CA PHE A 352 -19.52 21.48 -8.27
C PHE A 352 -17.98 21.54 -8.20
N ARG A 353 -17.32 20.38 -8.14
CA ARG A 353 -15.87 20.32 -8.06
C ARG A 353 -15.18 20.86 -9.31
N ARG A 354 -15.71 20.58 -10.51
CA ARG A 354 -15.23 21.21 -11.75
C ARG A 354 -15.38 22.72 -11.70
N ALA A 355 -16.47 23.27 -11.15
CA ALA A 355 -16.62 24.71 -11.00
C ALA A 355 -15.57 25.32 -10.06
N MET A 356 -15.21 24.63 -8.99
CA MET A 356 -14.11 25.04 -8.10
C MET A 356 -12.79 25.13 -8.87
N LEU A 357 -12.44 24.06 -9.61
CA LEU A 357 -11.23 24.03 -10.42
C LEU A 357 -11.20 25.09 -11.51
N LEU A 358 -12.32 25.30 -12.21
CA LEU A 358 -12.42 26.37 -13.21
C LEU A 358 -12.18 27.73 -12.58
N GLY A 359 -12.68 28.00 -11.37
CA GLY A 359 -12.39 29.21 -10.63
C GLY A 359 -10.90 29.35 -10.27
N ILE A 360 -10.27 28.27 -9.81
CA ILE A 360 -8.82 28.23 -9.52
C ILE A 360 -8.01 28.57 -10.78
N LEU A 361 -8.43 28.07 -11.94
CA LEU A 361 -7.81 28.32 -13.24
C LEU A 361 -8.23 29.66 -13.88
N GLY A 362 -8.96 30.53 -13.16
CA GLY A 362 -9.38 31.85 -13.64
C GLY A 362 -10.51 31.85 -14.68
N ARG A 363 -11.22 30.72 -14.86
CA ARG A 363 -12.36 30.55 -15.77
C ARG A 363 -13.69 30.82 -15.06
N ASP A 364 -13.79 31.99 -14.44
CA ASP A 364 -14.90 32.37 -13.54
C ASP A 364 -16.30 32.30 -14.19
N ALA A 365 -16.41 32.62 -15.48
CA ALA A 365 -17.69 32.58 -16.19
C ALA A 365 -18.24 31.15 -16.31
N ASP A 366 -17.37 30.20 -16.64
CA ASP A 366 -17.72 28.78 -16.74
C ASP A 366 -18.03 28.20 -15.37
N ALA A 367 -17.25 28.57 -14.35
CA ALA A 367 -17.49 28.19 -12.96
C ALA A 367 -18.88 28.65 -12.49
N LYS A 368 -19.25 29.91 -12.72
CA LYS A 368 -20.56 30.46 -12.35
C LYS A 368 -21.71 29.74 -13.02
N LYS A 369 -21.58 29.36 -14.30
CA LYS A 369 -22.61 28.59 -15.01
C LYS A 369 -22.88 27.26 -14.30
N LEU A 370 -21.84 26.49 -13.99
CA LEU A 370 -21.99 25.21 -13.30
C LEU A 370 -22.54 25.38 -11.88
N LEU A 371 -22.08 26.38 -11.13
CA LEU A 371 -22.61 26.65 -9.78
C LEU A 371 -24.12 26.96 -9.81
N ASN A 372 -24.60 27.67 -10.83
CA ASN A 372 -26.03 27.93 -11.00
C ASN A 372 -26.82 26.64 -11.26
N GLU A 373 -26.26 25.67 -11.98
CA GLU A 373 -26.88 24.35 -12.18
C GLU A 373 -26.91 23.56 -10.86
N VAL A 374 -25.79 23.54 -10.12
CA VAL A 374 -25.69 22.83 -8.83
C VAL A 374 -26.66 23.41 -7.79
N ASN A 375 -26.83 24.73 -7.76
CA ASN A 375 -27.75 25.40 -6.85
C ASN A 375 -29.23 25.01 -7.04
N GLN A 376 -29.60 24.46 -8.20
CA GLN A 376 -30.95 23.99 -8.47
C GLN A 376 -31.26 22.64 -7.81
N SER A 377 -30.25 21.95 -7.24
CA SER A 377 -30.44 20.64 -6.59
C SER A 377 -31.15 20.69 -5.23
N GLY A 378 -31.22 21.85 -4.57
CA GLY A 378 -32.01 22.07 -3.34
C GLY A 378 -31.54 21.35 -2.05
N ASN A 379 -30.50 20.52 -2.13
CA ASN A 379 -30.00 19.69 -1.01
C ASN A 379 -28.71 20.28 -0.38
N ALA A 380 -27.99 19.51 0.44
CA ALA A 380 -26.78 19.97 1.13
C ALA A 380 -25.70 20.50 0.17
N LEU A 381 -25.51 19.87 -1.00
CA LEU A 381 -24.58 20.38 -2.01
C LEU A 381 -24.93 21.79 -2.49
N ALA A 382 -26.22 22.13 -2.64
CA ALA A 382 -26.62 23.47 -3.04
C ALA A 382 -26.27 24.51 -1.97
N GLN A 383 -26.39 24.16 -0.69
CA GLN A 383 -26.00 25.04 0.42
C GLN A 383 -24.48 25.29 0.41
N ILE A 384 -23.69 24.23 0.23
CA ILE A 384 -22.22 24.32 0.10
C ILE A 384 -21.84 25.17 -1.12
N ALA A 385 -22.47 24.93 -2.27
CA ALA A 385 -22.22 25.70 -3.49
C ALA A 385 -22.58 27.18 -3.33
N GLN A 386 -23.63 27.53 -2.58
CA GLN A 386 -23.97 28.91 -2.25
C GLN A 386 -22.92 29.58 -1.35
N VAL A 387 -22.43 28.88 -0.33
CA VAL A 387 -21.35 29.38 0.55
C VAL A 387 -20.08 29.62 -0.27
N TYR A 388 -19.70 28.67 -1.11
CA TYR A 388 -18.56 28.82 -2.03
C TYR A 388 -18.75 30.05 -2.93
N ALA A 389 -19.86 30.11 -3.68
CA ALA A 389 -20.12 31.15 -4.67
C ALA A 389 -20.16 32.57 -4.07
N LYS A 390 -20.67 32.72 -2.84
CA LYS A 390 -20.70 34.00 -2.12
C LYS A 390 -19.31 34.56 -1.83
N ASN A 391 -18.32 33.67 -1.66
CA ASN A 391 -16.96 34.02 -1.27
C ASN A 391 -15.96 33.90 -2.43
N SER A 392 -16.38 33.39 -3.60
CA SER A 392 -15.49 33.03 -4.71
C SER A 392 -15.17 34.13 -5.71
N SER A 393 -15.16 35.40 -5.31
CA SER A 393 -14.97 36.55 -6.23
C SER A 393 -13.59 37.22 -6.11
N GLY A 394 -13.08 37.75 -7.22
CA GLY A 394 -11.81 38.49 -7.28
C GLY A 394 -10.58 37.58 -7.34
N LYS A 395 -9.38 38.18 -7.25
CA LYS A 395 -8.10 37.44 -7.19
C LYS A 395 -8.14 36.45 -6.02
N ASP A 396 -7.79 35.19 -6.25
CA ASP A 396 -7.84 34.10 -5.26
C ASP A 396 -9.23 33.85 -4.68
N GLY A 397 -10.28 34.31 -5.38
CA GLY A 397 -11.68 34.14 -4.98
C GLY A 397 -12.01 32.67 -4.78
N ALA A 398 -11.70 31.81 -5.75
CA ALA A 398 -11.97 30.38 -5.67
C ALA A 398 -11.44 29.72 -4.39
N LEU A 399 -10.22 30.07 -3.98
CA LEU A 399 -9.61 29.56 -2.74
C LEU A 399 -10.34 30.09 -1.49
N ARG A 400 -10.70 31.38 -1.45
CA ARG A 400 -11.55 31.92 -0.36
C ARG A 400 -12.91 31.23 -0.30
N GLY A 401 -13.51 30.94 -1.45
CA GLY A 401 -14.75 30.16 -1.56
C GLY A 401 -14.61 28.78 -0.94
N TRP A 402 -13.51 28.08 -1.27
CA TRP A 402 -13.20 26.75 -0.75
C TRP A 402 -12.97 26.77 0.77
N ILE A 403 -12.19 27.71 1.27
CA ILE A 403 -11.96 27.87 2.70
C ILE A 403 -13.27 28.19 3.44
N ALA A 404 -14.13 29.02 2.86
CA ALA A 404 -15.41 29.39 3.47
C ALA A 404 -16.38 28.21 3.59
N MET A 405 -16.44 27.31 2.59
CA MET A 405 -17.29 26.11 2.70
C MET A 405 -16.79 25.15 3.79
N ALA A 406 -15.47 24.94 3.91
CA ALA A 406 -14.89 24.08 4.95
C ALA A 406 -15.18 24.63 6.36
N ASN A 407 -15.12 25.96 6.52
CA ASN A 407 -15.44 26.65 7.77
C ASN A 407 -16.95 26.67 8.11
N ALA A 408 -17.85 26.31 7.18
CA ALA A 408 -19.29 26.29 7.45
C ALA A 408 -19.74 25.09 8.29
N GLY A 409 -18.95 24.00 8.32
CA GLY A 409 -18.98 22.95 9.37
C GLY A 409 -20.15 21.97 9.41
N ASP A 410 -21.32 22.29 8.87
CA ASP A 410 -22.55 21.50 9.11
C ASP A 410 -22.58 20.12 8.41
N LEU A 411 -21.68 19.85 7.46
CA LEU A 411 -21.75 18.63 6.64
C LEU A 411 -21.46 17.34 7.42
N TYR A 412 -20.57 17.37 8.42
CA TYR A 412 -20.26 16.17 9.22
C TYR A 412 -21.50 15.64 9.93
N GLU A 413 -22.26 16.53 10.56
CA GLU A 413 -23.51 16.17 11.24
C GLU A 413 -24.57 15.73 10.24
N LEU A 414 -24.72 16.45 9.11
CA LEU A 414 -25.68 16.07 8.07
C LEU A 414 -25.41 14.69 7.47
N ILE A 415 -24.14 14.33 7.21
CA ILE A 415 -23.78 13.00 6.69
C ILE A 415 -23.97 11.94 7.79
N TYR A 416 -23.53 12.21 9.02
CA TYR A 416 -23.69 11.29 10.15
C TYR A 416 -25.16 10.95 10.41
N GLU A 417 -26.06 11.92 10.28
CA GLU A 417 -27.50 11.74 10.46
C GLU A 417 -28.24 11.26 9.20
N ALA A 418 -27.54 10.98 8.08
CA ALA A 418 -28.11 10.63 6.78
C ALA A 418 -29.15 11.65 6.26
N LYS A 419 -28.82 12.94 6.43
CA LYS A 419 -29.64 14.10 6.03
C LYS A 419 -28.94 14.97 4.97
N ALA A 420 -27.79 14.56 4.46
CA ALA A 420 -27.05 15.32 3.46
C ALA A 420 -27.67 15.16 2.05
N GLY A 421 -28.48 14.12 1.83
CA GLY A 421 -29.22 13.91 0.59
C GLY A 421 -28.28 13.56 -0.57
N ASN A 422 -27.97 14.53 -1.42
CA ASN A 422 -27.09 14.29 -2.56
C ASN A 422 -25.60 14.10 -2.22
N LEU A 423 -25.27 14.28 -0.94
CA LEU A 423 -23.95 14.01 -0.36
C LEU A 423 -24.04 12.92 0.73
N ASP A 424 -25.08 12.09 0.72
CA ASP A 424 -25.10 10.88 1.54
C ASP A 424 -24.11 9.83 0.97
N PHE A 425 -24.05 8.65 1.59
CA PHE A 425 -23.19 7.54 1.18
C PHE A 425 -23.07 7.37 -0.35
N PRO A 426 -21.85 7.25 -0.92
CA PRO A 426 -20.54 7.04 -0.25
C PRO A 426 -19.74 8.33 -0.03
N PHE A 427 -20.38 9.49 -0.01
CA PHE A 427 -19.66 10.74 0.24
C PHE A 427 -19.30 10.90 1.72
N GLU A 428 -18.10 11.40 1.96
CA GLU A 428 -17.61 11.75 3.30
C GLU A 428 -17.27 13.24 3.36
N ALA A 429 -17.50 13.86 4.52
CA ALA A 429 -17.31 15.30 4.68
C ALA A 429 -15.84 15.71 4.48
N GLY A 430 -14.88 14.93 4.99
CA GLY A 430 -13.44 15.18 4.82
C GLY A 430 -13.03 15.17 3.35
N GLU A 431 -13.55 14.23 2.58
CA GLU A 431 -13.28 14.09 1.14
C GLU A 431 -13.98 15.17 0.30
N ILE A 432 -15.16 15.62 0.72
CA ILE A 432 -15.86 16.75 0.10
C ILE A 432 -15.10 18.05 0.36
N TYR A 433 -14.76 18.32 1.61
CA TYR A 433 -14.04 19.53 1.98
C TYR A 433 -12.61 19.53 1.48
N LEU A 434 -11.91 18.39 1.47
CA LEU A 434 -10.54 18.21 1.00
C LEU A 434 -9.66 19.41 1.41
N VAL A 435 -9.64 19.71 2.70
CA VAL A 435 -9.09 20.98 3.21
C VAL A 435 -7.62 21.14 2.81
N GLY A 436 -6.86 20.05 2.76
CA GLY A 436 -5.48 20.09 2.31
C GLY A 436 -5.29 20.51 0.85
N GLY A 437 -6.29 20.28 -0.01
CA GLY A 437 -6.23 20.65 -1.41
C GLY A 437 -6.16 22.16 -1.65
N VAL A 438 -6.55 22.98 -0.67
CA VAL A 438 -6.37 24.45 -0.70
C VAL A 438 -4.89 24.82 -0.84
N VAL A 439 -4.02 24.15 -0.07
CA VAL A 439 -2.57 24.41 -0.07
C VAL A 439 -1.95 23.98 -1.38
N ALA A 440 -2.24 22.75 -1.83
CA ALA A 440 -1.75 22.25 -3.12
C ALA A 440 -2.24 23.11 -4.31
N ALA A 441 -3.51 23.55 -4.31
CA ALA A 441 -4.02 24.43 -5.35
C ALA A 441 -3.37 25.82 -5.33
N TYR A 442 -3.07 26.37 -4.14
CA TYR A 442 -2.34 27.64 -4.03
C TYR A 442 -0.94 27.52 -4.64
N LEU A 443 -0.20 26.48 -4.26
CA LEU A 443 1.16 26.23 -4.76
C LEU A 443 1.18 25.96 -6.29
N ASN A 444 0.20 25.23 -6.83
CA ASN A 444 0.07 25.00 -8.27
C ASN A 444 -0.27 26.29 -9.07
N THR A 445 -0.80 27.32 -8.43
CA THR A 445 -1.21 28.57 -9.11
C THR A 445 -0.32 29.77 -8.79
N HIS A 446 0.56 29.66 -7.79
CA HIS A 446 1.46 30.69 -7.33
C HIS A 446 2.89 30.13 -7.26
N GLY A 447 3.66 30.33 -8.32
CA GLY A 447 5.05 29.86 -8.38
C GLY A 447 5.97 30.53 -7.35
N ASP A 448 7.04 29.83 -7.00
CA ASP A 448 8.09 30.22 -6.04
C ASP A 448 7.64 30.32 -4.56
N MET A 449 6.38 30.06 -4.25
CA MET A 449 5.86 30.09 -2.87
C MET A 449 6.42 28.98 -1.99
N GLU A 450 6.95 27.92 -2.61
CA GLU A 450 7.58 26.80 -1.91
C GLU A 450 8.89 27.16 -1.20
N LYS A 451 9.54 28.25 -1.65
CA LYS A 451 10.81 28.74 -1.10
C LYS A 451 10.61 29.67 0.10
N ASP A 452 9.40 30.21 0.28
CA ASP A 452 9.04 31.11 1.37
C ASP A 452 7.73 30.63 2.01
N PRO A 453 7.80 29.72 3.01
CA PRO A 453 6.62 29.24 3.73
C PRO A 453 5.76 30.36 4.31
N ASP A 454 6.34 31.49 4.73
CA ASP A 454 5.58 32.62 5.24
C ASP A 454 4.76 33.31 4.14
N ALA A 455 5.28 33.35 2.90
CA ALA A 455 4.56 33.84 1.73
C ALA A 455 3.41 32.93 1.30
N LEU A 456 3.49 31.62 1.56
CA LEU A 456 2.36 30.70 1.40
C LEU A 456 1.30 30.91 2.50
N TRP A 457 1.75 30.86 3.75
CA TRP A 457 0.85 30.71 4.89
C TRP A 457 0.11 32.00 5.25
N ARG A 458 0.76 33.17 5.13
CA ARG A 458 0.17 34.46 5.50
C ARG A 458 -1.06 34.81 4.64
N PRO A 459 -1.05 34.67 3.30
CA PRO A 459 -2.24 34.83 2.48
C PRO A 459 -3.36 33.84 2.85
N LEU A 460 -3.05 32.55 3.00
CA LEU A 460 -4.05 31.54 3.33
C LEU A 460 -4.74 31.82 4.67
N GLN A 461 -4.00 32.23 5.69
CA GLN A 461 -4.58 32.68 6.97
C GLN A 461 -5.46 33.92 6.80
N SER A 462 -5.06 34.89 5.96
CA SER A 462 -5.90 36.06 5.65
C SER A 462 -7.20 35.69 4.92
N PHE A 463 -7.22 34.55 4.23
CA PHE A 463 -8.42 33.98 3.61
C PHE A 463 -9.30 33.22 4.61
N GLY A 464 -8.85 33.06 5.86
CA GLY A 464 -9.54 32.34 6.92
C GLY A 464 -9.18 30.86 7.01
N PHE A 465 -8.08 30.42 6.37
CA PHE A 465 -7.59 29.06 6.51
C PHE A 465 -7.04 28.84 7.92
N LYS A 466 -7.53 27.79 8.60
CA LYS A 466 -7.17 27.47 9.98
C LYS A 466 -6.45 26.13 10.01
N THR A 467 -5.34 26.10 10.74
CA THR A 467 -4.55 24.90 11.01
C THR A 467 -4.28 24.84 12.50
N ALA A 468 -4.48 23.68 13.13
CA ALA A 468 -4.13 23.47 14.53
C ALA A 468 -2.61 23.48 14.72
N SER A 469 -1.89 22.84 13.79
CA SER A 469 -0.44 22.84 13.73
C SER A 469 0.04 22.71 12.28
N ARG A 470 1.28 23.12 12.00
CA ARG A 470 1.88 23.03 10.66
C ARG A 470 3.40 23.05 10.70
N VAL A 471 4.01 22.42 9.70
CA VAL A 471 5.45 22.37 9.45
C VAL A 471 5.69 22.56 7.95
N SER A 472 6.80 23.22 7.62
CA SER A 472 7.29 23.37 6.25
C SER A 472 8.78 23.07 6.27
N ALA A 473 9.20 22.05 5.54
CA ALA A 473 10.57 21.54 5.60
C ALA A 473 10.95 20.82 4.31
N ASP A 474 12.22 20.96 3.90
CA ASP A 474 12.83 20.18 2.83
C ASP A 474 13.11 18.76 3.33
N LEU A 475 12.13 17.87 3.18
CA LEU A 475 12.16 16.55 3.78
C LEU A 475 13.05 15.59 2.98
N ASP A 476 13.10 15.72 1.65
CA ASP A 476 13.95 14.89 0.80
C ASP A 476 15.32 15.52 0.48
N GLY A 477 15.55 16.78 0.86
CA GLY A 477 16.82 17.48 0.68
C GLY A 477 17.01 18.05 -0.72
N ASN A 478 15.95 18.17 -1.52
CA ASN A 478 15.99 18.68 -2.89
C ASN A 478 15.98 20.22 -2.98
N GLY A 479 15.86 20.92 -1.84
CA GLY A 479 15.78 22.38 -1.74
C GLY A 479 14.38 22.98 -1.87
N VAL A 480 13.34 22.14 -1.94
CA VAL A 480 11.92 22.51 -1.97
C VAL A 480 11.29 22.05 -0.67
N ASN A 481 10.50 22.92 -0.03
CA ASN A 481 9.80 22.52 1.19
C ASN A 481 8.57 21.67 0.86
N GLU A 482 8.41 20.55 1.54
CA GLU A 482 7.13 19.89 1.74
C GLU A 482 6.37 20.52 2.91
N PHE A 483 5.04 20.33 2.91
CA PHE A 483 4.14 20.94 3.88
C PHE A 483 3.33 19.87 4.60
N LEU A 484 3.42 19.86 5.93
CA LEU A 484 2.57 19.06 6.81
C LEU A 484 1.72 19.97 7.67
N PHE A 485 0.43 19.67 7.81
CA PHE A 485 -0.44 20.46 8.66
C PHE A 485 -1.66 19.68 9.12
N VAL A 486 -2.12 20.00 10.33
CA VAL A 486 -3.30 19.41 10.95
C VAL A 486 -4.47 20.38 10.82
N THR A 487 -5.59 19.88 10.34
CA THR A 487 -6.87 20.59 10.33
C THR A 487 -7.83 19.93 11.31
N GLU A 488 -8.63 20.75 11.98
CA GLU A 488 -9.79 20.30 12.75
C GLU A 488 -11.02 20.44 11.86
N GLU A 489 -11.67 19.32 11.57
CA GLU A 489 -12.85 19.23 10.72
C GLU A 489 -14.09 18.97 11.59
N GLY A 490 -15.27 19.43 11.16
CA GLY A 490 -16.52 19.25 11.91
C GLY A 490 -16.99 20.44 12.76
N GLY A 491 -16.21 21.53 12.84
CA GLY A 491 -16.66 22.78 13.48
C GLY A 491 -17.03 22.60 14.96
N ASN A 492 -18.31 22.79 15.32
CA ASN A 492 -18.81 22.57 16.68
C ASN A 492 -19.43 21.17 16.88
N SER A 493 -19.40 20.31 15.86
CA SER A 493 -19.93 18.94 15.94
C SER A 493 -19.27 18.19 17.10
N PRO A 494 -20.00 17.35 17.84
CA PRO A 494 -19.37 16.41 18.77
C PRO A 494 -18.51 15.36 18.05
N ASN A 495 -18.68 15.20 16.73
CA ASN A 495 -17.93 14.27 15.88
C ASN A 495 -16.82 15.01 15.09
N GLN A 496 -16.11 15.93 15.74
CA GLN A 496 -14.94 16.57 15.13
C GLN A 496 -13.88 15.52 14.82
N ALA A 497 -13.22 15.66 13.67
CA ALA A 497 -12.10 14.84 13.26
C ALA A 497 -10.85 15.71 13.09
N GLN A 498 -9.69 15.16 13.38
CA GLN A 498 -8.42 15.79 12.99
C GLN A 498 -7.84 15.05 11.81
N GLN A 499 -7.38 15.80 10.82
CA GLN A 499 -6.74 15.25 9.64
C GLN A 499 -5.34 15.83 9.49
N LEU A 500 -4.33 14.95 9.42
CA LEU A 500 -2.99 15.34 8.99
C LEU A 500 -2.94 15.32 7.46
N TRP A 501 -2.50 16.44 6.89
CA TRP A 501 -2.29 16.58 5.45
C TRP A 501 -0.81 16.64 5.13
N PHE A 502 -0.42 16.00 4.05
CA PHE A 502 0.90 16.08 3.44
C PHE A 502 0.77 16.64 2.02
N VAL A 503 1.48 17.73 1.75
CA VAL A 503 1.53 18.39 0.44
C VAL A 503 2.98 18.45 -0.03
N TYR A 504 3.23 17.89 -1.20
CA TYR A 504 4.58 17.67 -1.73
C TYR A 504 4.62 17.95 -3.23
N ASN A 505 5.83 18.22 -3.74
CA ASN A 505 6.04 18.39 -5.17
C ASN A 505 6.54 17.07 -5.78
N HIS A 506 5.87 16.61 -6.83
CA HIS A 506 6.35 15.47 -7.61
C HIS A 506 5.98 15.68 -9.08
N ASP A 507 6.92 15.41 -9.99
CA ASP A 507 6.78 15.69 -11.42
C ASP A 507 6.33 17.12 -11.75
N LYS A 508 6.80 18.11 -10.99
CA LYS A 508 6.47 19.54 -11.13
C LYS A 508 5.00 19.87 -10.83
N ALA A 509 4.27 18.98 -10.17
CA ALA A 509 2.92 19.22 -9.69
C ALA A 509 2.88 19.14 -8.16
N TRP A 510 2.12 20.05 -7.54
CA TRP A 510 1.86 19.96 -6.11
C TRP A 510 0.71 18.99 -5.86
N ARG A 511 1.00 17.94 -5.09
CA ARG A 511 0.08 16.87 -4.72
C ARG A 511 -0.36 17.03 -3.27
N VAL A 512 -1.50 16.44 -2.92
CA VAL A 512 -2.02 16.44 -1.54
C VAL A 512 -2.49 15.06 -1.12
N ARG A 513 -2.24 14.70 0.13
CA ARG A 513 -2.69 13.47 0.77
C ARG A 513 -3.14 13.70 2.21
N ALA A 514 -4.18 12.99 2.60
CA ALA A 514 -4.58 12.80 3.98
C ALA A 514 -3.80 11.59 4.52
N LEU A 515 -3.15 11.73 5.67
CA LEU A 515 -2.50 10.63 6.38
C LEU A 515 -3.46 10.11 7.46
N ASP A 516 -3.85 8.84 7.35
CA ASP A 516 -4.74 8.21 8.33
C ASP A 516 -3.98 7.99 9.63
N LEU A 517 -4.29 8.82 10.62
CA LEU A 517 -3.69 8.76 11.93
C LEU A 517 -4.81 8.95 12.95
N ALA A 518 -5.12 7.85 13.63
CA ALA A 518 -6.16 7.75 14.63
C ALA A 518 -6.07 8.91 15.64
N ASP A 519 -7.09 9.77 15.58
CA ASP A 519 -7.52 10.77 16.54
C ASP A 519 -6.47 11.34 17.49
N THR A 520 -6.03 12.57 17.19
CA THR A 520 -5.25 13.52 18.02
C THR A 520 -3.73 13.52 17.87
N LEU A 521 -3.24 14.09 16.76
CA LEU A 521 -1.82 14.39 16.53
C LEU A 521 -1.46 15.84 16.85
N GLN A 522 -0.34 16.01 17.53
CA GLN A 522 0.32 17.31 17.67
C GLN A 522 1.66 17.29 16.94
N LEU A 523 1.78 18.10 15.89
CA LEU A 523 3.08 18.40 15.30
C LEU A 523 3.86 19.28 16.28
N GLU A 524 5.04 18.84 16.70
CA GLU A 524 5.86 19.60 17.65
C GLU A 524 6.60 20.78 16.98
N GLY A 525 6.55 20.88 15.66
CA GLY A 525 7.14 21.98 14.90
C GLY A 525 8.66 21.84 14.67
N ASP A 526 9.32 20.96 15.41
CA ASP A 526 10.75 20.73 15.30
C ASP A 526 11.10 19.86 14.09
N THR A 527 12.04 20.37 13.29
CA THR A 527 12.68 19.62 12.19
C THR A 527 14.06 19.18 12.61
N ILE A 528 14.49 18.00 12.17
CA ILE A 528 15.77 17.41 12.52
C ILE A 528 16.52 17.06 11.24
N GLU A 529 17.79 17.45 11.19
CA GLU A 529 18.69 17.06 10.10
C GLU A 529 19.04 15.58 10.22
N LEU A 530 18.95 14.85 9.10
CA LEU A 530 19.33 13.44 9.04
C LEU A 530 20.84 13.31 8.79
N GLU A 531 21.48 12.31 9.41
CA GLU A 531 22.95 12.18 9.46
C GLU A 531 23.66 12.14 8.10
N ASN A 532 22.95 11.79 7.01
CA ASN A 532 23.53 11.50 5.70
C ASN A 532 23.09 12.44 4.55
N GLY A 533 22.54 13.62 4.84
CA GLY A 533 22.19 14.54 3.75
C GLY A 533 21.51 15.85 4.17
N SER A 534 21.00 16.57 3.17
CA SER A 534 20.20 17.79 3.36
C SER A 534 18.76 17.51 3.81
N ALA A 535 18.35 16.24 3.78
CA ALA A 535 17.02 15.77 4.14
C ALA A 535 16.71 16.01 5.62
N ARG A 536 15.43 16.25 5.90
CA ARG A 536 14.93 16.55 7.25
C ARG A 536 13.81 15.60 7.65
N ALA A 537 13.64 15.43 8.96
CA ALA A 537 12.50 14.74 9.53
C ALA A 537 11.71 15.68 10.46
N VAL A 538 10.40 15.47 10.54
CA VAL A 538 9.49 16.19 11.43
C VAL A 538 9.13 15.30 12.60
N LYS A 539 9.35 15.77 13.83
CA LYS A 539 8.87 15.07 15.02
C LYS A 539 7.39 15.30 15.26
N TYR A 540 6.71 14.25 15.69
CA TYR A 540 5.33 14.31 16.12
C TYR A 540 5.14 13.54 17.42
N LYS A 541 4.18 14.03 18.19
CA LYS A 541 3.72 13.39 19.41
C LYS A 541 2.35 12.78 19.16
N LEU A 542 2.27 11.47 19.38
CA LEU A 542 1.03 10.71 19.42
C LEU A 542 0.41 10.82 20.83
N PRO A 543 -0.89 10.52 20.98
CA PRO A 543 -1.52 10.43 22.29
C PRO A 543 -0.76 9.47 23.22
N GLU A 544 -0.83 9.70 24.53
CA GLU A 544 -0.11 8.89 25.52
C GLU A 544 -0.50 7.40 25.49
N ALA A 545 -1.63 7.06 24.89
CA ALA A 545 -2.08 5.68 24.68
C ALA A 545 -1.24 4.90 23.65
N TYR A 546 -0.48 5.59 22.78
CA TYR A 546 0.41 4.97 21.81
C TYR A 546 1.80 4.75 22.40
N THR A 547 2.47 3.65 22.06
CA THR A 547 3.87 3.41 22.47
C THR A 547 4.64 2.82 21.27
N PRO A 548 5.72 3.49 20.80
CA PRO A 548 6.21 4.78 21.26
C PRO A 548 5.19 5.90 20.96
N ASN A 549 5.04 6.86 21.89
CA ASN A 549 4.17 8.04 21.70
C ASN A 549 4.88 9.19 20.98
N MET A 550 6.10 8.95 20.50
CA MET A 550 6.86 9.88 19.68
C MET A 550 7.40 9.12 18.50
N ALA A 551 7.29 9.71 17.33
CA ALA A 551 8.02 9.24 16.17
C ALA A 551 8.32 10.44 15.24
N ALA A 552 9.07 10.17 14.18
CA ALA A 552 9.49 11.20 13.23
C ALA A 552 9.14 10.76 11.81
N LEU A 553 8.86 11.72 10.94
CA LEU A 553 8.44 11.48 9.57
C LEU A 553 9.36 12.24 8.61
N THR A 554 9.84 11.56 7.57
CA THR A 554 10.58 12.16 6.46
C THR A 554 10.00 11.70 5.13
N TRP A 555 10.49 12.27 4.03
CA TRP A 555 10.11 11.96 2.66
C TRP A 555 11.39 11.73 1.88
N ASN A 556 11.46 10.69 1.05
CA ASN A 556 12.68 10.39 0.29
C ASN A 556 12.56 10.71 -1.22
N GLY A 557 11.58 11.51 -1.62
CA GLY A 557 11.28 11.76 -3.03
C GLY A 557 10.30 10.78 -3.67
N ALA A 558 10.06 9.63 -3.02
CA ALA A 558 9.17 8.57 -3.51
C ALA A 558 8.14 8.06 -2.49
N ARG A 559 8.48 8.05 -1.19
CA ARG A 559 7.61 7.57 -0.11
C ARG A 559 7.82 8.33 1.20
N LEU A 560 6.77 8.40 2.01
CA LEU A 560 6.91 8.83 3.40
C LEU A 560 7.55 7.72 4.22
N LEU A 561 8.43 8.12 5.13
CA LEU A 561 9.19 7.22 5.99
C LEU A 561 8.91 7.57 7.44
N TRP A 562 8.34 6.60 8.16
CA TRP A 562 8.25 6.67 9.60
C TRP A 562 9.58 6.23 10.22
N LEU A 563 10.07 7.05 11.15
CA LEU A 563 11.34 6.91 11.85
C LEU A 563 11.08 6.87 13.36
N ASP A 564 11.88 6.11 14.07
CA ASP A 564 11.92 6.21 15.53
C ASP A 564 12.43 7.62 15.93
N ALA A 565 11.69 8.33 16.79
CA ALA A 565 12.00 9.73 17.12
C ALA A 565 13.35 9.93 17.82
N THR A 566 13.94 8.87 18.39
CA THR A 566 15.18 8.94 19.17
C THR A 566 16.39 8.60 18.31
N THR A 567 16.31 7.49 17.58
CA THR A 567 17.39 6.94 16.76
C THR A 567 17.37 7.47 15.33
N LEU A 568 16.24 8.04 14.89
CA LEU A 568 15.98 8.50 13.51
C LEU A 568 16.17 7.41 12.45
N LYS A 569 16.15 6.15 12.89
CA LYS A 569 16.19 5.00 11.98
C LYS A 569 14.77 4.68 11.53
N PRO A 570 14.62 4.20 10.27
CA PRO A 570 13.42 3.50 9.83
C PRO A 570 12.82 2.58 10.88
N ILE A 571 11.52 2.71 11.13
CA ILE A 571 10.77 1.71 11.90
C ILE A 571 10.60 0.50 10.98
N GLU A 572 11.25 -0.62 11.31
CA GLU A 572 11.44 -1.79 10.42
C GLU A 572 10.14 -2.36 9.81
N ASN A 573 8.98 -2.12 10.42
CA ASN A 573 7.67 -2.61 9.97
C ASN A 573 6.72 -1.52 9.42
N ALA A 574 7.11 -0.24 9.46
CA ALA A 574 6.24 0.88 9.04
C ALA A 574 6.58 1.43 7.65
N GLN A 575 7.47 0.76 6.89
CA GLN A 575 8.05 1.28 5.65
C GLN A 575 7.75 0.45 4.41
N TRP A 576 6.80 -0.46 4.49
CA TRP A 576 6.48 -1.36 3.39
C TRP A 576 5.17 -0.96 2.74
N THR A 577 5.13 -1.08 1.42
CA THR A 577 3.97 -0.68 0.62
C THR A 577 2.79 -1.55 1.01
N THR A 578 1.75 -0.94 1.57
CA THR A 578 0.45 -1.58 1.69
C THR A 578 -0.18 -1.49 0.31
N VAL A 579 -0.49 -2.62 -0.33
CA VAL A 579 -1.08 -2.61 -1.69
C VAL A 579 -2.44 -3.30 -1.64
N GLY A 580 -3.47 -2.48 -1.50
CA GLY A 580 -4.85 -2.92 -1.44
C GLY A 580 -5.47 -2.57 -0.10
N GLY A 581 -6.67 -1.98 -0.13
CA GLY A 581 -7.43 -1.66 1.08
C GLY A 581 -7.53 -0.18 1.47
N GLY A 582 -7.09 0.78 0.65
CA GLY A 582 -7.45 2.18 0.89
C GLY A 582 -6.64 3.21 0.10
N VAL A 583 -7.35 4.19 -0.45
CA VAL A 583 -6.89 5.52 -0.91
C VAL A 583 -5.86 5.54 -2.06
N LEU A 584 -5.73 6.75 -2.61
CA LEU A 584 -4.98 7.20 -3.78
C LEU A 584 -3.45 7.08 -3.58
N GLU A 585 -3.00 5.87 -3.27
CA GLU A 585 -1.64 5.53 -2.83
C GLU A 585 -0.75 5.19 -4.04
N ASP A 586 -0.44 6.22 -4.83
CA ASP A 586 0.72 6.10 -5.70
C ASP A 586 2.02 6.16 -4.89
N ASP A 587 2.08 6.82 -3.74
CA ASP A 587 3.36 7.33 -3.21
C ASP A 587 3.59 7.06 -1.71
N PHE A 588 2.96 6.03 -1.11
CA PHE A 588 3.08 5.73 0.34
C PHE A 588 3.42 4.26 0.60
#